data_AF-A0A534SRK3-F1
#
_entry.id   AF-A0A534SRK3-F1
#
_cell.length_a   1.000
_cell.length_b   1.000
_cell.length_c   1.000
_cell.angle_alpha   90.00
_cell.angle_beta   90.00
_cell.angle_gamma   90.00
#
_symmetry.space_group_name_H-M   'P 1'
#
loop_
_entity.id
_entity.type
_entity.pdbx_description
1 polymer ?
#
loop_
_entity_poly.entity_id
_entity_poly.type
_entity_poly.pdbx_seq_one_letter_code
_entity_poly.pdbx_strand_id
1 'polypeptide(L)'
;MATDVLVKHGAFIDKYVGDAVMALFNVPIRHDDHGRRAVAAATELRSGLEALGAQFGLALEVSIGVATGYARVGRLGSDDSKDFTAIGDVVNLAARLQGKASAGEVLISEECYVRHPQDFADARGEQLVLKGFREPVMAFRLGHKKGSRLIDDPPETSARESASIGAIIFGILGAPCAVVTLISPLAVAVGAGGLFGLAGALTFLDRSALRIPVLVLTTLAACANLYTLWHARKLREDAKVPEQIKIMSTLERRRTNFVLAASLATLGIVGFEVVAHALLH
;
A
#
# COMPACT_ATOMS: atom_id res chain seq x y z
N MET A 1 -0.74 -8.19 15.08
CA MET A 1 -1.35 -9.52 14.93
C MET A 1 -1.16 -10.09 13.54
N ALA A 2 -1.83 -9.57 12.49
CA ALA A 2 -1.85 -10.26 11.19
C ALA A 2 -0.45 -10.45 10.58
N THR A 3 0.35 -9.38 10.58
CA THR A 3 1.74 -9.41 10.13
C THR A 3 2.60 -10.37 10.95
N ASP A 4 2.43 -10.39 12.27
CA ASP A 4 3.22 -11.27 13.15
C ASP A 4 2.95 -12.74 12.85
N VAL A 5 1.67 -13.11 12.67
CA VAL A 5 1.27 -14.48 12.30
C VAL A 5 1.82 -14.85 10.92
N LEU A 6 1.67 -13.98 9.93
CA LEU A 6 2.17 -14.25 8.58
C LEU A 6 3.70 -14.44 8.55
N VAL A 7 4.45 -13.55 9.21
CA VAL A 7 5.91 -13.63 9.28
C VAL A 7 6.36 -14.86 10.08
N LYS A 8 5.68 -15.19 11.18
CA LYS A 8 5.93 -16.42 11.97
C LYS A 8 5.85 -17.69 11.10
N HIS A 9 4.94 -17.73 10.13
CA HIS A 9 4.79 -18.85 9.20
C HIS A 9 5.71 -18.76 7.97
N GLY A 10 6.56 -17.74 7.87
CA GLY A 10 7.54 -17.57 6.80
C GLY A 10 6.99 -16.85 5.56
N ALA A 11 5.96 -16.03 5.72
CA ALA A 11 5.45 -15.19 4.64
C ALA A 11 6.30 -13.92 4.46
N PHE A 12 6.42 -13.49 3.20
CA PHE A 12 6.83 -12.15 2.83
C PHE A 12 5.59 -11.27 2.63
N ILE A 13 5.51 -10.14 3.32
CA ILE A 13 4.40 -9.20 3.15
C ILE A 13 4.65 -8.36 1.90
N ASP A 14 3.79 -8.52 0.88
CA ASP A 14 3.90 -7.74 -0.36
C ASP A 14 3.31 -6.34 -0.14
N LYS A 15 2.03 -6.26 0.25
CA LYS A 15 1.35 -4.98 0.48
C LYS A 15 0.14 -5.09 1.38
N TYR A 16 -0.26 -3.94 1.92
CA TYR A 16 -1.54 -3.73 2.59
C TYR A 16 -2.47 -2.98 1.64
N VAL A 17 -3.72 -3.42 1.55
CA VAL A 17 -4.75 -2.84 0.66
C VAL A 17 -5.98 -2.56 1.50
N GLY A 18 -6.05 -1.36 2.08
CA GLY A 18 -7.14 -1.00 3.00
C GLY A 18 -7.16 -1.89 4.24
N ASP A 19 -8.15 -2.75 4.33
CA ASP A 19 -8.35 -3.76 5.38
C ASP A 19 -7.74 -5.14 5.04
N ALA A 20 -7.23 -5.31 3.82
CA ALA A 20 -6.61 -6.55 3.38
C ALA A 20 -5.08 -6.52 3.49
N VAL A 21 -4.48 -7.70 3.68
CA VAL A 21 -3.04 -7.92 3.60
C VAL A 21 -2.76 -8.98 2.53
N MET A 22 -1.81 -8.72 1.65
CA MET A 22 -1.32 -9.69 0.69
C MET A 22 0.05 -10.21 1.11
N ALA A 23 0.17 -11.52 1.23
CA ALA A 23 1.38 -12.19 1.66
C ALA A 23 1.77 -13.28 0.67
N LEU A 24 3.07 -13.38 0.41
CA LEU A 24 3.67 -14.35 -0.49
C LEU A 24 4.44 -15.36 0.33
N PHE A 25 4.25 -16.64 0.02
CA PHE A 25 5.07 -17.72 0.57
C PHE A 25 6.00 -18.21 -0.53
N ASN A 26 7.09 -18.89 -0.15
CA ASN A 26 8.12 -19.39 -1.09
C ASN A 26 8.99 -18.29 -1.72
N VAL A 27 8.95 -17.06 -1.19
CA VAL A 27 9.78 -15.92 -1.61
C VAL A 27 10.19 -15.05 -0.41
N PRO A 28 11.38 -14.42 -0.44
CA PRO A 28 12.50 -14.71 -1.33
C PRO A 28 13.14 -16.08 -1.05
N ILE A 29 12.84 -16.66 0.11
CA ILE A 29 13.34 -17.97 0.55
C ILE A 29 12.35 -19.04 0.11
N ARG A 30 12.89 -20.10 -0.52
CA ARG A 30 12.07 -21.23 -0.98
C ARG A 30 11.76 -22.20 0.16
N HIS A 31 10.53 -22.68 0.19
CA HIS A 31 10.01 -23.66 1.13
C HIS A 31 9.12 -24.64 0.39
N ASP A 32 9.47 -25.94 0.38
CA ASP A 32 8.65 -26.95 -0.32
C ASP A 32 7.26 -27.10 0.32
N ASP A 33 7.14 -26.79 1.61
CA ASP A 33 5.89 -26.80 2.38
C ASP A 33 5.18 -25.43 2.41
N HIS A 34 5.47 -24.54 1.46
CA HIS A 34 4.91 -23.18 1.43
C HIS A 34 3.37 -23.15 1.44
N GLY A 35 2.71 -24.11 0.79
CA GLY A 35 1.25 -24.21 0.77
C GLY A 35 0.70 -24.53 2.16
N ARG A 36 1.32 -25.49 2.85
CA ARG A 36 1.00 -25.84 4.24
C ARG A 36 1.19 -24.66 5.20
N ARG A 37 2.30 -23.93 5.05
CA ARG A 37 2.57 -22.70 5.83
C ARG A 37 1.52 -21.63 5.60
N ALA A 38 1.11 -21.41 4.35
CA ALA A 38 0.07 -20.44 4.01
C ALA A 38 -1.27 -20.79 4.67
N VAL A 39 -1.67 -22.06 4.63
CA VAL A 39 -2.91 -22.52 5.26
C VAL A 39 -2.83 -22.49 6.78
N ALA A 40 -1.68 -22.84 7.37
CA ALA A 40 -1.45 -22.72 8.81
C ALA A 40 -1.57 -21.26 9.28
N ALA A 41 -0.99 -20.32 8.54
CA ALA A 41 -1.13 -18.90 8.81
C ALA A 41 -2.59 -18.44 8.70
N ALA A 42 -3.31 -18.85 7.65
CA ALA A 42 -4.73 -18.53 7.47
C ALA A 42 -5.59 -19.03 8.65
N THR A 43 -5.32 -20.25 9.11
CA THR A 43 -6.04 -20.86 10.25
C THR A 43 -5.74 -20.12 11.56
N GLU A 44 -4.48 -19.79 11.81
CA GLU A 44 -4.07 -19.02 12.99
C GLU A 44 -4.67 -17.60 12.95
N LEU A 45 -4.65 -16.92 11.81
CA LEU A 45 -5.28 -15.61 11.63
C LEU A 45 -6.77 -15.62 11.95
N ARG A 46 -7.51 -16.60 11.39
CA ARG A 46 -8.94 -16.79 11.65
C ARG A 46 -9.20 -16.94 13.16
N SER A 47 -8.49 -17.87 13.81
CA SER A 47 -8.68 -18.12 15.25
C SER A 47 -8.24 -16.95 16.15
N GLY A 48 -7.15 -16.27 15.79
CA GLY A 48 -6.64 -15.12 16.53
C GLY A 48 -7.59 -13.93 16.43
N LEU A 49 -8.22 -13.73 15.27
CA LEU A 49 -9.17 -12.64 15.08
C LEU A 49 -10.49 -12.91 15.84
N GLU A 50 -10.96 -14.16 15.85
CA GLU A 50 -12.11 -14.59 16.66
C GLU A 50 -11.85 -14.36 18.16
N ALA A 51 -10.67 -14.75 18.66
CA ALA A 51 -10.27 -14.53 20.05
C ALA A 51 -10.16 -13.05 20.40
N LEU A 52 -9.59 -12.23 19.49
CA LEU A 52 -9.51 -10.79 19.66
C LEU A 52 -10.91 -10.16 19.69
N GLY A 53 -11.80 -10.58 18.80
CA GLY A 53 -13.20 -10.15 18.78
C GLY A 53 -13.88 -10.46 20.11
N ALA A 54 -13.73 -11.67 20.63
CA ALA A 54 -14.29 -12.07 21.92
C ALA A 54 -13.74 -11.21 23.09
N GLN A 55 -12.45 -10.86 23.08
CA GLN A 55 -11.84 -10.01 24.10
C GLN A 55 -12.46 -8.59 24.14
N PHE A 56 -12.82 -8.05 22.98
CA PHE A 56 -13.38 -6.70 22.85
C PHE A 56 -14.91 -6.68 22.71
N GLY A 57 -15.58 -7.83 22.73
CA GLY A 57 -17.02 -7.94 22.50
C GLY A 57 -17.44 -7.55 21.07
N LEU A 58 -16.55 -7.71 20.10
CA LEU A 58 -16.76 -7.38 18.69
C LEU A 58 -16.82 -8.65 17.84
N ALA A 59 -17.67 -8.67 16.82
CA ALA A 59 -17.63 -9.69 15.78
C ALA A 59 -16.51 -9.34 14.77
N LEU A 60 -15.29 -9.79 15.06
CA LEU A 60 -14.16 -9.63 14.14
C LEU A 60 -13.98 -10.92 13.34
N GLU A 61 -14.27 -10.84 12.04
CA GLU A 61 -14.17 -11.96 11.11
C GLU A 61 -13.31 -11.56 9.91
N VAL A 62 -12.69 -12.55 9.27
CA VAL A 62 -11.84 -12.36 8.09
C VAL A 62 -12.19 -13.42 7.06
N SER A 63 -12.28 -13.01 5.79
CA SER A 63 -12.32 -13.94 4.66
C SER A 63 -10.91 -14.10 4.09
N ILE A 64 -10.48 -15.34 3.87
CA ILE A 64 -9.11 -15.65 3.44
C ILE A 64 -9.15 -16.54 2.19
N GLY A 65 -8.37 -16.14 1.18
CA GLY A 65 -8.11 -16.94 -0.02
C GLY A 65 -6.65 -17.34 -0.11
N VAL A 66 -6.36 -18.62 -0.28
CA VAL A 66 -5.00 -19.15 -0.46
C VAL A 66 -4.91 -19.84 -1.81
N ALA A 67 -3.93 -19.45 -2.63
CA ALA A 67 -3.69 -20.13 -3.90
C ALA A 67 -2.23 -20.56 -4.04
N THR A 68 -2.02 -21.75 -4.60
CA THR A 68 -0.70 -22.23 -5.01
C THR A 68 -0.64 -22.31 -6.53
N GLY A 69 0.49 -21.89 -7.09
CA GLY A 69 0.70 -21.87 -8.54
C GLY A 69 1.92 -21.05 -8.92
N TYR A 70 2.14 -20.89 -10.23
CA TYR A 70 3.27 -20.15 -10.76
C TYR A 70 2.99 -18.64 -10.78
N ALA A 71 3.97 -17.86 -10.33
CA ALA A 71 4.00 -16.41 -10.48
C ALA A 71 5.43 -15.95 -10.81
N ARG A 72 5.52 -14.82 -11.52
CA ARG A 72 6.78 -14.07 -11.64
C ARG A 72 6.89 -13.14 -10.45
N VAL A 73 7.95 -13.29 -9.67
CA VAL A 73 8.19 -12.47 -8.48
C VAL A 73 9.46 -11.66 -8.68
N GLY A 74 9.41 -10.37 -8.34
CA GLY A 74 10.56 -9.49 -8.45
C GLY A 74 10.19 -8.04 -8.19
N ARG A 75 11.18 -7.16 -8.33
CA ARG A 75 10.95 -5.71 -8.32
C ARG A 75 10.30 -5.30 -9.64
N LEU A 76 8.99 -5.06 -9.61
CA LEU A 76 8.16 -4.76 -10.77
C LEU A 76 7.52 -3.38 -10.61
N GLY A 77 7.40 -2.65 -11.72
CA GLY A 77 6.87 -1.29 -11.78
C GLY A 77 7.75 -0.35 -12.61
N SER A 78 7.33 0.92 -12.74
CA SER A 78 8.11 1.93 -13.45
C SER A 78 9.40 2.25 -12.69
N ASP A 79 10.39 2.88 -13.34
CA ASP A 79 11.67 3.22 -12.70
C ASP A 79 11.51 4.04 -11.41
N ASP A 80 10.35 4.69 -11.26
CA ASP A 80 9.96 5.51 -10.13
C ASP A 80 9.17 4.80 -9.01
N SER A 81 8.68 3.58 -9.23
CA SER A 81 7.93 2.82 -8.21
C SER A 81 8.09 1.34 -8.47
N LYS A 82 9.12 0.73 -7.89
CA LYS A 82 9.39 -0.72 -7.98
C LYS A 82 9.07 -1.39 -6.66
N ASP A 83 7.93 -2.07 -6.62
CA ASP A 83 7.58 -2.92 -5.49
C ASP A 83 8.06 -4.35 -5.75
N PHE A 84 8.55 -5.01 -4.70
CA PHE A 84 8.79 -6.45 -4.78
C PHE A 84 7.43 -7.16 -4.68
N THR A 85 6.93 -7.63 -5.82
CA THR A 85 5.56 -8.15 -5.92
C THR A 85 5.53 -9.38 -6.83
N ALA A 86 4.40 -10.09 -6.80
CA ALA A 86 4.13 -11.23 -7.66
C ALA A 86 3.12 -10.87 -8.76
N ILE A 87 3.39 -11.29 -10.00
CA ILE A 87 2.46 -11.20 -11.12
C ILE A 87 2.23 -12.60 -11.68
N GLY A 88 0.97 -13.00 -11.74
CA GLY A 88 0.52 -14.26 -12.33
C GLY A 88 -0.92 -14.59 -11.96
N ASP A 89 -1.49 -15.57 -12.65
CA ASP A 89 -2.87 -15.99 -12.45
C ASP A 89 -3.14 -16.48 -11.03
N VAL A 90 -2.14 -17.04 -10.36
CA VAL A 90 -2.25 -17.47 -8.96
C VAL A 90 -2.55 -16.32 -7.99
N VAL A 91 -2.04 -15.11 -8.26
CA VAL A 91 -2.30 -13.93 -7.41
C VAL A 91 -3.75 -13.48 -7.58
N ASN A 92 -4.22 -13.48 -8.82
CA ASN A 92 -5.62 -13.21 -9.13
C ASN A 92 -6.54 -14.28 -8.53
N LEU A 93 -6.16 -15.56 -8.64
CA LEU A 93 -6.90 -16.67 -8.06
C LEU A 93 -7.05 -16.50 -6.54
N ALA A 94 -5.97 -16.22 -5.82
CA ALA A 94 -6.03 -15.98 -4.38
C ALA A 94 -7.02 -14.87 -4.00
N ALA A 95 -6.98 -13.74 -4.72
CA ALA A 95 -7.90 -12.63 -4.52
C ALA A 95 -9.37 -13.02 -4.85
N ARG A 96 -9.60 -13.82 -5.90
CA ARG A 96 -10.94 -14.30 -6.26
C ARG A 96 -11.49 -15.32 -5.25
N LEU A 97 -10.64 -16.18 -4.70
CA LEU A 97 -11.01 -17.09 -3.63
C LEU A 97 -11.37 -16.30 -2.36
N GLN A 98 -10.56 -15.31 -1.98
CA GLN A 98 -10.87 -14.44 -0.83
C GLN A 98 -12.23 -13.74 -1.01
N GLY A 99 -12.50 -13.18 -2.19
CA GLY A 99 -13.78 -12.53 -2.48
C GLY A 99 -14.99 -13.48 -2.55
N LYS A 100 -14.79 -14.81 -2.59
CA LYS A 100 -15.84 -15.83 -2.51
C LYS A 100 -15.98 -16.46 -1.12
N ALA A 101 -15.02 -16.25 -0.24
CA ALA A 101 -15.11 -16.69 1.15
C ALA A 101 -16.00 -15.71 1.93
N SER A 102 -16.97 -16.22 2.69
CA SER A 102 -17.73 -15.42 3.64
C SER A 102 -16.85 -15.06 4.85
N ALA A 103 -17.41 -14.24 5.72
CA ALA A 103 -16.75 -13.84 6.95
C ALA A 103 -16.38 -15.07 7.81
N GLY A 104 -15.12 -15.16 8.21
CA GLY A 104 -14.57 -16.27 9.00
C GLY A 104 -14.17 -17.50 8.17
N GLU A 105 -14.32 -17.47 6.84
CA GLU A 105 -14.05 -18.61 5.98
C GLU A 105 -12.67 -18.55 5.32
N VAL A 106 -12.11 -19.74 5.07
CA VAL A 106 -10.85 -19.91 4.35
C VAL A 106 -11.10 -20.80 3.13
N LEU A 107 -10.82 -20.27 1.95
CA LEU A 107 -10.84 -21.00 0.69
C LEU A 107 -9.42 -21.22 0.18
N ILE A 108 -9.12 -22.44 -0.25
CA ILE A 108 -7.83 -22.82 -0.80
C ILE A 108 -7.99 -23.35 -2.23
N SER A 109 -7.05 -23.04 -3.12
CA SER A 109 -7.04 -23.58 -4.49
C SER A 109 -6.81 -25.10 -4.48
N GLU A 110 -7.31 -25.80 -5.49
CA GLU A 110 -7.06 -27.23 -5.72
C GLU A 110 -5.56 -27.61 -5.63
N GLU A 111 -4.69 -26.87 -6.31
CA GLU A 111 -3.23 -27.12 -6.28
C GLU A 111 -2.64 -27.07 -4.86
N CYS A 112 -3.20 -26.22 -3.99
CA CYS A 112 -2.77 -26.13 -2.59
C CYS A 112 -3.24 -27.36 -1.79
N TYR A 113 -4.46 -27.83 -2.07
CA TYR A 113 -5.06 -28.99 -1.41
C TYR A 113 -4.37 -30.30 -1.80
N VAL A 114 -4.21 -30.57 -3.10
CA VAL A 114 -3.71 -31.85 -3.64
C VAL A 114 -2.27 -32.15 -3.21
N ARG A 115 -1.47 -31.12 -2.91
CA ARG A 115 -0.10 -31.30 -2.40
C ARG A 115 -0.06 -31.88 -0.97
N HIS A 116 -1.08 -31.59 -0.15
CA HIS A 116 -1.12 -31.99 1.26
C HIS A 116 -2.55 -32.34 1.74
N PRO A 117 -3.29 -33.25 1.07
CA PRO A 117 -4.70 -33.50 1.39
C PRO A 117 -4.90 -34.02 2.83
N GLN A 118 -3.93 -34.78 3.34
CA GLN A 118 -3.93 -35.29 4.72
C GLN A 118 -3.87 -34.17 5.78
N ASP A 119 -3.35 -33.00 5.43
CA ASP A 119 -3.25 -31.86 6.36
C ASP A 119 -4.56 -31.06 6.43
N PHE A 120 -5.53 -31.35 5.54
CA PHE A 120 -6.79 -30.60 5.37
C PHE A 120 -8.01 -31.53 5.43
N ALA A 121 -8.09 -32.37 6.47
CA ALA A 121 -9.10 -33.42 6.61
C ALA A 121 -10.56 -32.91 6.66
N ASP A 122 -10.77 -31.64 7.03
CA ASP A 122 -12.09 -31.01 7.11
C ASP A 122 -12.45 -30.17 5.87
N ALA A 123 -11.60 -30.17 4.85
CA ALA A 123 -11.79 -29.38 3.65
C ALA A 123 -12.89 -29.95 2.75
N ARG A 124 -13.80 -29.09 2.27
CA ARG A 124 -14.88 -29.46 1.35
C ARG A 124 -14.65 -28.85 -0.02
N GLY A 125 -14.59 -29.69 -1.05
CA GLY A 125 -14.44 -29.25 -2.44
C GLY A 125 -15.71 -28.61 -2.99
N GLU A 126 -15.56 -27.52 -3.74
CA GLU A 126 -16.64 -26.82 -4.45
C GLU A 126 -16.13 -26.21 -5.76
N GLN A 127 -17.01 -26.14 -6.77
CA GLN A 127 -16.71 -25.45 -8.02
C GLN A 127 -17.18 -24.00 -7.95
N LEU A 128 -16.24 -23.07 -8.16
CA LEU A 128 -16.49 -21.64 -8.12
C LEU A 128 -16.38 -21.01 -9.50
N VAL A 129 -17.41 -20.26 -9.90
CA VAL A 129 -17.33 -19.38 -11.07
C VAL A 129 -16.68 -18.06 -10.65
N LEU A 130 -15.46 -17.81 -11.14
CA LEU A 130 -14.64 -16.67 -10.75
C LEU A 130 -14.43 -15.71 -11.92
N LYS A 131 -14.52 -14.40 -11.65
CA LYS A 131 -14.25 -13.37 -12.66
C LYS A 131 -12.83 -13.49 -13.21
N GLY A 132 -12.71 -13.65 -14.52
CA GLY A 132 -11.44 -13.80 -15.23
C GLY A 132 -11.05 -15.25 -15.52
N PHE A 133 -11.81 -16.23 -15.01
CA PHE A 133 -11.64 -17.65 -15.30
C PHE A 133 -12.78 -18.11 -16.22
N ARG A 134 -12.43 -18.82 -17.30
CA ARG A 134 -13.41 -19.28 -18.30
C ARG A 134 -14.18 -20.51 -17.82
N GLU A 135 -13.49 -21.40 -17.10
CA GLU A 135 -14.04 -22.63 -16.55
C GLU A 135 -14.23 -22.47 -15.03
N PRO A 136 -15.21 -23.17 -14.43
CA PRO A 136 -15.33 -23.24 -12.98
C PRO A 136 -14.02 -23.74 -12.35
N VAL A 137 -13.58 -23.08 -11.29
CA VAL A 137 -12.36 -23.43 -10.58
C VAL A 137 -12.70 -24.30 -9.39
N MET A 138 -12.04 -25.45 -9.25
CA MET A 138 -12.14 -26.27 -8.05
C MET A 138 -11.41 -25.59 -6.89
N ALA A 139 -12.12 -25.38 -5.79
CA ALA A 139 -11.60 -24.81 -4.56
C ALA A 139 -12.03 -25.67 -3.37
N PHE A 140 -11.33 -25.53 -2.25
CA PHE A 140 -11.59 -26.29 -1.04
C PHE A 140 -11.81 -25.33 0.13
N ARG A 141 -12.95 -25.47 0.80
CA ARG A 141 -13.32 -24.69 1.97
C ARG A 141 -12.88 -25.41 3.23
N LEU A 142 -12.04 -24.79 4.04
CA LEU A 142 -11.60 -25.38 5.30
C LEU A 142 -12.71 -25.31 6.35
N GLY A 143 -12.85 -26.38 7.11
CA GLY A 143 -13.83 -26.46 8.18
C GLY A 143 -13.67 -25.31 9.18
N HIS A 144 -14.79 -24.73 9.57
CA HIS A 144 -14.87 -23.77 10.66
C HIS A 144 -15.71 -24.41 11.77
N LYS A 145 -15.10 -24.65 12.94
CA LYS A 145 -15.84 -25.07 14.14
C LYS A 145 -16.57 -23.85 14.69
N LYS A 146 -17.65 -23.42 14.04
CA LYS A 146 -18.52 -22.39 14.58
C LYS A 146 -19.16 -22.95 15.85
N GLY A 147 -18.87 -22.38 17.01
CA GLY A 147 -19.66 -22.63 18.22
C GLY A 147 -21.12 -22.31 17.88
N SER A 148 -22.01 -23.28 18.07
CA SER A 148 -23.38 -23.22 17.54
C SER A 148 -24.09 -21.91 17.87
N ARG A 149 -24.50 -21.17 16.84
CA ARG A 149 -25.75 -20.39 16.83
C ARG A 149 -26.25 -20.35 15.39
N LEU A 150 -27.34 -21.08 15.17
CA LEU A 150 -28.21 -21.01 14.00
C LEU A 150 -28.83 -19.61 13.96
N ILE A 151 -28.68 -18.88 12.86
CA ILE A 151 -29.67 -17.90 12.38
C ILE A 151 -29.64 -17.94 10.83
N ASP A 152 -30.83 -18.10 10.26
CA ASP A 152 -31.14 -18.23 8.83
C ASP A 152 -30.59 -17.10 7.94
N ASP A 153 -30.23 -17.44 6.71
CA ASP A 153 -29.84 -16.50 5.64
C ASP A 153 -31.03 -15.61 5.22
N PRO A 154 -30.88 -14.28 5.18
CA PRO A 154 -31.72 -13.42 4.35
C PRO A 154 -31.14 -13.26 2.93
N PRO A 155 -31.96 -12.90 1.93
CA PRO A 155 -31.59 -13.00 0.52
C PRO A 155 -30.57 -11.93 0.11
N GLU A 156 -29.78 -12.29 -0.91
CA GLU A 156 -28.82 -11.43 -1.61
C GLU A 156 -29.38 -10.01 -1.82
N THR A 157 -28.68 -9.03 -1.26
CA THR A 157 -28.80 -7.63 -1.67
C THR A 157 -27.46 -7.17 -2.21
N SER A 158 -27.49 -6.68 -3.44
CA SER A 158 -26.35 -6.11 -4.15
C SER A 158 -25.77 -4.95 -3.33
N ALA A 159 -24.65 -5.22 -2.66
CA ALA A 159 -23.92 -4.22 -1.90
C ALA A 159 -23.38 -3.15 -2.85
N ARG A 160 -24.09 -2.02 -2.91
CA ARG A 160 -23.57 -0.76 -3.46
C ARG A 160 -22.33 -0.38 -2.65
N GLU A 161 -21.17 -0.43 -3.31
CA GLU A 161 -19.94 0.23 -2.89
C GLU A 161 -20.25 1.68 -2.51
N SER A 162 -20.34 1.94 -1.21
CA SER A 162 -20.40 3.29 -0.66
C SER A 162 -19.06 3.51 0.02
N ALA A 163 -18.11 4.07 -0.74
CA ALA A 163 -16.84 4.49 -0.18
C ALA A 163 -17.09 5.40 1.01
N SER A 164 -16.64 4.97 2.19
CA SER A 164 -16.70 5.78 3.40
C SER A 164 -16.00 7.11 3.13
N ILE A 165 -16.64 8.22 3.53
CA ILE A 165 -16.05 9.57 3.47
C ILE A 165 -14.69 9.58 4.17
N GLY A 166 -14.49 8.74 5.20
CA GLY A 166 -13.20 8.54 5.85
C GLY A 166 -12.13 7.88 4.95
N ALA A 167 -12.51 6.96 4.07
CA ALA A 167 -11.60 6.34 3.10
C ALA A 167 -11.21 7.31 1.96
N ILE A 168 -12.13 8.21 1.57
CA ILE A 168 -11.85 9.29 0.61
C ILE A 168 -10.89 10.32 1.24
N ILE A 169 -11.12 10.71 2.50
CA ILE A 169 -10.26 11.66 3.23
C ILE A 169 -8.87 11.06 3.48
N PHE A 170 -8.77 9.76 3.84
CA PHE A 170 -7.48 9.09 4.04
C PHE A 170 -6.74 8.81 2.72
N GLY A 171 -7.46 8.59 1.60
CA GLY A 171 -6.85 8.53 0.27
C GLY A 171 -6.29 9.87 -0.22
N ILE A 172 -6.87 11.00 0.21
CA ILE A 172 -6.41 12.35 -0.12
C ILE A 172 -5.22 12.77 0.76
N LEU A 173 -5.22 12.43 2.06
CA LEU A 173 -4.15 12.80 3.01
C LEU A 173 -3.00 11.78 3.11
N GLY A 174 -3.26 10.51 2.78
CA GLY A 174 -2.28 9.41 2.80
C GLY A 174 -1.43 9.30 1.53
N ALA A 175 -1.70 10.14 0.52
CA ALA A 175 -0.90 10.27 -0.69
C ALA A 175 -0.16 11.63 -0.72
N PRO A 176 0.92 11.81 0.06
CA PRO A 176 1.75 13.02 -0.04
C PRO A 176 2.42 13.15 -1.43
N CYS A 177 2.36 12.10 -2.26
CA CYS A 177 2.95 12.12 -3.59
C CYS A 177 2.05 12.67 -4.70
N ALA A 178 0.72 12.67 -4.59
CA ALA A 178 -0.14 13.11 -5.70
C ALA A 178 -0.48 14.61 -5.65
N VAL A 179 -0.71 15.16 -4.47
CA VAL A 179 -1.03 16.59 -4.32
C VAL A 179 0.23 17.45 -4.47
N VAL A 180 1.40 16.95 -4.03
CA VAL A 180 2.67 17.67 -4.22
C VAL A 180 3.19 17.52 -5.66
N THR A 181 2.91 16.43 -6.40
CA THR A 181 3.22 16.32 -7.84
C THR A 181 2.20 16.98 -8.77
N LEU A 182 1.06 17.46 -8.28
CA LEU A 182 0.21 18.41 -9.01
C LEU A 182 0.67 19.85 -8.80
N ILE A 183 1.23 20.17 -7.62
CA ILE A 183 1.76 21.49 -7.32
C ILE A 183 3.20 21.66 -7.81
N SER A 184 4.01 20.61 -7.96
CA SER A 184 5.41 20.74 -8.40
C SER A 184 5.61 20.99 -9.91
N PRO A 185 4.78 20.51 -10.85
CA PRO A 185 4.79 20.99 -12.22
C PRO A 185 4.27 22.42 -12.30
N LEU A 186 3.44 22.89 -11.36
CA LEU A 186 2.99 24.29 -11.31
C LEU A 186 4.07 25.20 -10.69
N ALA A 187 4.76 24.75 -9.64
CA ALA A 187 5.87 25.45 -9.01
C ALA A 187 7.14 25.40 -9.87
N VAL A 188 7.32 24.34 -10.67
CA VAL A 188 8.36 24.24 -11.71
C VAL A 188 7.88 24.86 -13.02
N ALA A 189 6.59 25.01 -13.35
CA ALA A 189 6.18 25.88 -14.47
C ALA A 189 6.33 27.35 -14.12
N VAL A 190 6.15 27.71 -12.85
CA VAL A 190 6.44 29.05 -12.31
C VAL A 190 7.95 29.26 -12.13
N GLY A 191 8.72 28.22 -11.79
CA GLY A 191 10.19 28.27 -11.62
C GLY A 191 11.02 28.03 -12.89
N ALA A 192 10.56 27.19 -13.81
CA ALA A 192 11.14 26.89 -15.13
C ALA A 192 10.53 27.74 -16.26
N GLY A 193 9.67 28.70 -15.92
CA GLY A 193 9.49 29.91 -16.74
C GLY A 193 10.76 30.76 -16.83
N GLY A 194 11.81 30.43 -16.07
CA GLY A 194 13.15 30.97 -16.20
C GLY A 194 13.93 30.33 -17.35
N LEU A 195 13.56 30.64 -18.60
CA LEU A 195 14.53 30.85 -19.68
C LEU A 195 13.94 31.43 -20.98
N PHE A 196 12.61 31.48 -21.18
CA PHE A 196 12.05 32.01 -22.44
C PHE A 196 10.73 32.83 -22.37
N GLY A 197 10.20 33.23 -21.20
CA GLY A 197 8.88 33.89 -21.18
C GLY A 197 8.60 35.03 -20.18
N LEU A 198 9.51 35.36 -19.26
CA LEU A 198 9.20 36.23 -18.12
C LEU A 198 9.66 37.69 -18.28
N ALA A 199 9.28 38.37 -19.36
CA ALA A 199 9.19 39.84 -19.32
C ALA A 199 7.78 40.31 -18.89
N GLY A 200 6.74 39.49 -19.15
CA GLY A 200 5.33 39.86 -18.93
C GLY A 200 4.73 39.47 -17.58
N ALA A 201 5.13 38.35 -16.97
CA ALA A 201 4.52 37.91 -15.69
C ALA A 201 5.26 38.43 -14.45
N LEU A 202 6.56 38.74 -14.56
CA LEU A 202 7.32 39.38 -13.47
C LEU A 202 6.85 40.82 -13.21
N THR A 203 6.45 41.57 -14.25
CA THR A 203 5.92 42.93 -14.10
C THR A 203 4.51 42.98 -13.49
N PHE A 204 3.72 41.91 -13.62
CA PHE A 204 2.40 41.78 -12.99
C PHE A 204 2.50 41.47 -11.49
N LEU A 205 3.44 40.61 -11.09
CA LEU A 205 3.67 40.26 -9.69
C LEU A 205 4.29 41.43 -8.90
N ASP A 206 5.15 42.23 -9.52
CA ASP A 206 5.81 43.38 -8.87
C ASP A 206 4.83 44.50 -8.46
N ARG A 207 3.66 44.60 -9.12
CA ARG A 207 2.61 45.61 -8.85
C ARG A 207 1.45 45.12 -7.98
N SER A 208 1.40 43.83 -7.63
CA SER A 208 0.22 43.22 -7.02
C SER A 208 0.37 43.03 -5.51
N ALA A 209 -0.69 43.29 -4.73
CA ALA A 209 -0.77 42.99 -3.30
C ALA A 209 -0.58 41.48 -2.97
N LEU A 210 -0.49 40.63 -3.99
CA LEU A 210 -0.32 39.18 -3.90
C LEU A 210 1.15 38.74 -3.83
N ARG A 211 2.11 39.63 -4.07
CA ARG A 211 3.55 39.29 -4.07
C ARG A 211 4.01 38.71 -2.72
N ILE A 212 3.77 39.42 -1.62
CA ILE A 212 4.17 39.00 -0.28
C ILE A 212 3.49 37.66 0.10
N PRO A 213 2.17 37.48 -0.09
CA PRO A 213 1.51 36.18 0.12
C PRO A 213 2.14 35.02 -0.67
N VAL A 214 2.50 35.23 -1.94
CA VAL A 214 3.12 34.18 -2.78
C VAL A 214 4.53 33.82 -2.30
N LEU A 215 5.33 34.81 -1.90
CA LEU A 215 6.67 34.56 -1.32
C LEU A 215 6.58 33.80 0.02
N VAL A 216 5.60 34.14 0.86
CA VAL A 216 5.36 33.42 2.12
C VAL A 216 4.93 31.98 1.86
N LEU A 217 3.98 31.76 0.94
CA LEU A 217 3.51 30.41 0.60
C LEU A 217 4.62 29.52 0.01
N THR A 218 5.44 30.06 -0.89
CA THR A 218 6.56 29.33 -1.50
C THR A 218 7.65 28.99 -0.49
N THR A 219 7.93 29.89 0.45
CA THR A 219 8.86 29.64 1.56
C THR A 219 8.35 28.55 2.49
N LEU A 220 7.07 28.60 2.88
CA LEU A 220 6.46 27.57 3.73
C LEU A 220 6.48 26.19 3.06
N ALA A 221 6.21 26.13 1.75
CA ALA A 221 6.29 24.88 0.99
C ALA A 221 7.71 24.30 0.96
N ALA A 222 8.73 25.14 0.75
CA ALA A 222 10.13 24.72 0.80
C ALA A 222 10.53 24.21 2.20
N CYS A 223 10.10 24.90 3.26
CA CYS A 223 10.33 24.47 4.65
C CYS A 223 9.65 23.14 4.97
N ALA A 224 8.43 22.90 4.50
CA ALA A 224 7.72 21.63 4.68
C ALA A 224 8.44 20.46 4.00
N ASN A 225 8.95 20.68 2.77
CA ASN A 225 9.78 19.68 2.07
C ASN A 225 11.07 19.36 2.84
N LEU A 226 11.74 20.37 3.40
CA LEU A 226 12.95 20.14 4.21
C LEU A 226 12.63 19.41 5.52
N TYR A 227 11.53 19.76 6.18
CA TYR A 227 11.07 19.11 7.41
C TYR A 227 10.76 17.63 7.19
N THR A 228 10.05 17.28 6.11
CA THR A 228 9.73 15.88 5.79
C THR A 228 10.99 15.06 5.51
N LEU A 229 11.98 15.61 4.81
CA LEU A 229 13.28 14.97 4.59
C LEU A 229 14.04 14.73 5.90
N TRP A 230 14.09 15.75 6.77
CA TRP A 230 14.74 15.63 8.08
C TRP A 230 14.04 14.60 8.97
N HIS A 231 12.70 14.64 9.04
CA HIS A 231 11.90 13.73 9.85
C HIS A 231 12.05 12.28 9.40
N ALA A 232 12.03 12.04 8.08
CA ALA A 232 12.26 10.71 7.52
C ALA A 232 13.67 10.16 7.85
N ARG A 233 14.69 11.03 7.85
CA ARG A 233 16.05 10.67 8.26
C ARG A 233 16.12 10.31 9.75
N LYS A 234 15.49 11.12 10.60
CA LYS A 234 15.46 10.89 12.05
C LYS A 234 14.77 9.57 12.41
N LEU A 235 13.61 9.30 11.82
CA LEU A 235 12.90 8.03 12.00
C LEU A 235 13.75 6.82 11.60
N ARG A 236 14.57 6.94 10.55
CA ARG A 236 15.50 5.88 10.14
C ARG A 236 16.65 5.72 11.13
N GLU A 237 17.20 6.81 11.65
CA GLU A 237 18.26 6.77 12.66
C GLU A 237 17.76 6.06 13.93
N ASP A 238 16.54 6.39 14.39
CA ASP A 238 15.91 5.86 15.60
C ASP A 238 15.37 4.41 15.46
N ALA A 239 15.18 3.92 14.24
CA ALA A 239 14.68 2.57 13.98
C ALA A 239 15.73 1.49 14.36
N LYS A 240 15.39 0.63 15.34
CA LYS A 240 16.15 -0.58 15.72
C LYS A 240 15.94 -1.72 14.72
N VAL A 241 16.42 -1.54 13.48
CA VAL A 241 16.26 -2.50 12.37
C VAL A 241 17.65 -2.97 11.90
N PRO A 242 17.82 -4.24 11.46
CA PRO A 242 19.10 -4.76 10.96
C PRO A 242 19.74 -3.86 9.90
N GLU A 243 21.06 -3.67 9.98
CA GLU A 243 21.84 -2.70 9.19
C GLU A 243 21.68 -2.90 7.66
N GLN A 244 21.38 -4.12 7.22
CA GLN A 244 21.11 -4.48 5.82
C GLN A 244 19.83 -3.87 5.24
N ILE A 245 18.87 -3.47 6.08
CA ILE A 245 17.59 -2.84 5.69
C ILE A 245 17.71 -1.29 5.72
N LYS A 246 18.78 -0.76 6.32
CA LYS A 246 19.00 0.69 6.51
C LYS A 246 19.57 1.40 5.27
N ILE A 247 19.96 0.64 4.24
CA ILE A 247 20.63 1.17 3.04
C ILE A 247 19.61 1.84 2.13
N MET A 248 19.67 3.18 2.03
CA MET A 248 18.94 3.93 1.02
C MET A 248 19.25 3.40 -0.38
N SER A 249 18.20 3.08 -1.14
CA SER A 249 18.37 2.76 -2.55
C SER A 249 18.97 3.95 -3.32
N THR A 250 19.67 3.69 -4.42
CA THR A 250 20.28 4.72 -5.26
C THR A 250 19.23 5.72 -5.79
N LEU A 251 17.99 5.28 -5.99
CA LEU A 251 16.86 6.10 -6.44
C LEU A 251 16.28 6.95 -5.31
N GLU A 252 16.13 6.40 -4.09
CA GLU A 252 15.76 7.20 -2.91
C GLU A 252 16.79 8.31 -2.67
N ARG A 253 18.08 7.99 -2.81
CA ARG A 253 19.15 8.97 -2.69
C ARG A 253 19.05 10.09 -3.73
N ARG A 254 18.73 9.73 -4.99
CA ARG A 254 18.51 10.72 -6.05
C ARG A 254 17.29 11.61 -5.76
N ARG A 255 16.19 11.04 -5.26
CA ARG A 255 14.97 11.79 -4.90
C ARG A 255 15.20 12.73 -3.72
N THR A 256 15.80 12.24 -2.65
CA THR A 256 16.19 13.08 -1.50
C THR A 256 17.09 14.22 -1.96
N ASN A 257 18.09 13.94 -2.79
CA ASN A 257 18.99 14.98 -3.32
C ASN A 257 18.25 15.98 -4.21
N PHE A 258 17.33 15.52 -5.05
CA PHE A 258 16.54 16.38 -5.92
C PHE A 258 15.60 17.30 -5.13
N VAL A 259 14.84 16.75 -4.17
CA VAL A 259 13.92 17.54 -3.33
C VAL A 259 14.69 18.55 -2.47
N LEU A 260 15.86 18.15 -1.95
CA LEU A 260 16.75 19.05 -1.22
C LEU A 260 17.25 20.18 -2.14
N ALA A 261 17.77 19.85 -3.33
CA ALA A 261 18.28 20.82 -4.28
C ALA A 261 17.19 21.80 -4.75
N ALA A 262 16.01 21.30 -5.08
CA ALA A 262 14.86 22.12 -5.47
C ALA A 262 14.43 23.06 -4.34
N SER A 263 14.32 22.56 -3.11
CA SER A 263 13.91 23.38 -1.95
C SER A 263 14.94 24.48 -1.63
N LEU A 264 16.24 24.17 -1.73
CA LEU A 264 17.31 25.15 -1.57
C LEU A 264 17.32 26.19 -2.71
N ALA A 265 17.08 25.77 -3.95
CA ALA A 265 16.97 26.68 -5.09
C ALA A 265 15.78 27.62 -4.92
N THR A 266 14.62 27.13 -4.48
CA THR A 266 13.44 27.97 -4.19
C THR A 266 13.73 29.00 -3.10
N LEU A 267 14.36 28.60 -2.00
CA LEU A 267 14.76 29.55 -0.95
C LEU A 267 15.79 30.58 -1.44
N GLY A 268 16.71 30.16 -2.31
CA GLY A 268 17.69 31.06 -2.95
C GLY A 268 17.05 32.09 -3.86
N ILE A 269 16.06 31.69 -4.66
CA ILE A 269 15.30 32.60 -5.54
C ILE A 269 14.49 33.60 -4.71
N VAL A 270 13.76 33.13 -3.69
CA VAL A 270 12.99 34.00 -2.79
C VAL A 270 13.93 34.98 -2.07
N GLY A 271 15.07 34.50 -1.56
CA GLY A 271 16.06 35.34 -0.89
C GLY A 271 16.66 36.40 -1.82
N PHE A 272 17.00 36.02 -3.06
CA PHE A 272 17.47 36.96 -4.07
C PHE A 272 16.43 38.03 -4.39
N GLU A 273 15.15 37.64 -4.53
CA GLU A 273 14.08 38.59 -4.82
C GLU A 273 13.85 39.59 -3.68
N VAL A 274 13.89 39.13 -2.42
CA VAL A 274 13.79 40.00 -1.24
C VAL A 274 14.95 41.00 -1.18
N VAL A 275 16.18 40.55 -1.43
CA VAL A 275 17.38 41.40 -1.44
C VAL A 275 17.33 42.40 -2.60
N ALA A 276 16.95 41.95 -3.80
CA ALA A 276 16.83 42.82 -4.97
C ALA A 276 15.79 43.92 -4.75
N HIS A 277 14.64 43.60 -4.16
CA HIS A 277 13.63 44.59 -3.79
C HIS A 277 14.14 45.59 -2.75
N ALA A 278 14.88 45.12 -1.74
CA ALA A 278 15.46 45.99 -0.70
C ALA A 278 16.62 46.87 -1.18
N LEU A 279 17.23 46.56 -2.33
CA LEU A 279 18.30 47.36 -2.95
C LEU A 279 17.76 48.35 -4.00
N LEU A 280 16.59 48.09 -4.58
CA LEU A 280 15.96 48.92 -5.62
C LEU A 280 14.95 49.93 -5.06
N HIS A 281 14.62 49.85 -3.77
CA HIS A 281 13.74 50.75 -3.01
C HIS A 281 14.39 51.20 -1.72
#